data_AF-A0A965TEK6-F1
#
_entry.id   AF-A0A965TEK6-F1
#
_cell.length_a   1.000
_cell.length_b   1.000
_cell.length_c   1.000
_cell.angle_alpha   90.00
_cell.angle_beta   90.00
_cell.angle_gamma   90.00
#
_symmetry.space_group_name_H-M   'P 1'
#
loop_
_entity.id
_entity.type
_entity.pdbx_description
1 polymer ?
#
loop_
_entity_poly.entity_id
_entity_poly.type
_entity_poly.pdbx_seq_one_letter_code
_entity_poly.pdbx_strand_id
1 'polypeptide(L)'
;MIDAPPNVYRDFVSSVLAATYIDGADRKSAEFEFLIDEIVIDGGNYRLTMYCASAAYYESMSASNSKAINDVSPICVLEYAGTKTIFTGDANSSQYSTSAEKRFMNALNSKGITGLDSDILKVAHHGGKDSSGADFLDFIDVEYAIISVGEKSGVNSSGDYQGFATAAYYQAGYTLSTRGNGAYDHPHRDIAGIPVNGEGRLAASGVNELYRSDLNGDVIFVITDSGAITVNTEKDTSVNGTTIVYVSVTIKGFGNVILVILYYDDRVRVF
;
A
#
# COMPACT_ATOMS: atom_id res chain seq x y z
N MET A 1 -16.44 -8.55 16.54
CA MET A 1 -17.27 -7.50 15.90
C MET A 1 -17.07 -6.24 16.68
N ILE A 2 -16.59 -5.17 16.05
CA ILE A 2 -16.77 -3.84 16.62
C ILE A 2 -18.29 -3.63 16.56
N ASP A 3 -18.94 -3.72 17.72
CA ASP A 3 -20.31 -3.22 17.88
C ASP A 3 -20.25 -1.71 17.62
N ALA A 4 -20.30 -1.33 16.35
CA ALA A 4 -20.82 -0.03 16.01
C ALA A 4 -22.20 0.02 16.67
N PRO A 5 -22.49 1.02 17.53
CA PRO A 5 -23.80 1.09 18.15
C PRO A 5 -24.85 1.02 17.04
N PRO A 6 -25.98 0.31 17.24
CA PRO A 6 -26.88 -0.10 16.16
C PRO A 6 -27.42 1.04 15.27
N ASN A 7 -27.22 2.29 15.68
CA ASN A 7 -27.40 3.47 14.87
C ASN A 7 -26.23 3.75 13.91
N VAL A 8 -24.96 3.71 14.30
CA VAL A 8 -23.82 4.16 13.46
C VAL A 8 -23.66 3.37 12.16
N TYR A 9 -23.67 2.03 12.21
CA TYR A 9 -23.54 1.23 10.99
C TYR A 9 -24.77 1.38 10.08
N ARG A 10 -25.97 1.36 10.66
CA ARG A 10 -27.22 1.57 9.93
C ARG A 10 -27.28 2.97 9.31
N ASP A 11 -26.86 3.99 10.05
CA ASP A 11 -26.85 5.38 9.61
C ASP A 11 -25.77 5.59 8.55
N PHE A 12 -24.63 4.90 8.63
CA PHE A 12 -23.63 4.82 7.55
C PHE A 12 -24.23 4.20 6.29
N VAL A 13 -24.80 2.99 6.36
CA VAL A 13 -25.44 2.33 5.22
C VAL A 13 -26.56 3.19 4.64
N SER A 14 -27.38 3.81 5.50
CA SER A 14 -28.46 4.71 5.06
C SER A 14 -27.93 5.96 4.39
N SER A 15 -26.85 6.55 4.90
CA SER A 15 -26.21 7.74 4.33
C SER A 15 -25.54 7.43 2.98
N VAL A 16 -24.90 6.26 2.89
CA VAL A 16 -24.34 5.71 1.66
C VAL A 16 -25.48 5.55 0.65
N LEU A 17 -26.51 4.75 0.94
CA LEU A 17 -27.64 4.53 0.02
C LEU A 17 -28.41 5.81 -0.38
N ALA A 18 -28.32 6.88 0.42
CA ALA A 18 -28.92 8.19 0.13
C ALA A 18 -27.96 9.17 -0.57
N ALA A 19 -26.69 8.82 -0.76
CA ALA A 19 -25.72 9.73 -1.35
C ALA A 19 -26.07 10.02 -2.81
N THR A 20 -25.79 11.25 -3.24
CA THR A 20 -26.06 11.73 -4.59
C THR A 20 -24.88 12.52 -5.12
N TYR A 21 -24.66 12.49 -6.44
CA TYR A 21 -23.68 13.34 -7.12
C TYR A 21 -24.36 14.19 -8.21
N ILE A 22 -23.68 15.25 -8.65
CA ILE A 22 -24.14 16.10 -9.76
C ILE A 22 -23.36 15.70 -11.01
N ASP A 23 -24.08 15.39 -12.09
CA ASP A 23 -23.53 15.12 -13.42
C ASP A 23 -24.19 16.08 -14.42
N GLY A 24 -23.43 17.07 -14.89
CA GLY A 24 -23.97 18.20 -15.64
C GLY A 24 -24.98 18.99 -14.80
N ALA A 25 -26.25 19.00 -15.24
CA ALA A 25 -27.34 19.66 -14.52
C ALA A 25 -28.17 18.70 -13.64
N ASP A 26 -27.90 17.39 -13.73
CA ASP A 26 -28.74 16.36 -13.10
C ASP A 26 -28.15 15.90 -11.77
N ARG A 27 -29.02 15.75 -10.77
CA ARG A 27 -28.67 15.06 -9.53
C ARG A 27 -28.96 13.57 -9.69
N LYS A 28 -27.94 12.74 -9.55
CA LYS A 28 -28.02 11.27 -9.64
C LYS A 28 -27.77 10.64 -8.28
N SER A 29 -28.42 9.51 -8.00
CA SER A 29 -28.05 8.68 -6.86
C SER A 29 -26.65 8.11 -7.08
N ALA A 30 -25.87 8.02 -6.00
CA ALA A 30 -24.59 7.34 -6.05
C ALA A 30 -24.80 5.84 -6.29
N GLU A 31 -23.91 5.26 -7.08
CA GLU A 31 -23.81 3.82 -7.28
C GLU A 31 -22.83 3.26 -6.24
N PHE A 32 -23.12 2.05 -5.75
CA PHE A 32 -22.32 1.40 -4.71
C PHE A 32 -21.92 0.01 -5.16
N GLU A 33 -20.62 -0.23 -5.13
CA GLU A 33 -20.05 -1.55 -5.36
C GLU A 33 -19.38 -2.03 -4.08
N PHE A 34 -19.68 -3.26 -3.69
CA PHE A 34 -18.98 -3.92 -2.61
C PHE A 34 -17.63 -4.42 -3.13
N LEU A 35 -16.57 -4.17 -2.36
CA LEU A 35 -15.22 -4.67 -2.63
C LEU A 35 -15.14 -6.18 -2.44
N ILE A 36 -15.65 -6.94 -3.41
CA ILE A 36 -15.73 -8.41 -3.36
C ILE A 36 -15.04 -8.98 -4.60
N ASP A 37 -14.22 -10.00 -4.36
CA ASP A 37 -13.47 -10.74 -5.39
C ASP A 37 -12.56 -9.86 -6.24
N GLU A 38 -13.03 -9.38 -7.39
CA GLU A 38 -12.24 -8.55 -8.30
C GLU A 38 -13.07 -7.38 -8.82
N ILE A 39 -12.55 -6.17 -8.67
CA ILE A 39 -13.13 -4.95 -9.24
C ILE A 39 -12.14 -4.36 -10.23
N VAL A 40 -12.66 -3.91 -11.37
CA VAL A 40 -11.87 -3.23 -12.40
C VAL A 40 -12.47 -1.87 -12.64
N ILE A 41 -11.69 -0.83 -12.40
CA ILE A 41 -11.99 0.54 -12.84
C ILE A 41 -11.05 0.83 -14.00
N ASP A 42 -11.59 0.95 -15.20
CA ASP A 42 -10.84 1.35 -16.38
C ASP A 42 -11.26 2.74 -16.87
N GLY A 43 -10.30 3.41 -17.50
CA GLY A 43 -10.51 4.65 -18.22
C GLY A 43 -9.52 4.70 -19.38
N GLY A 44 -9.69 5.64 -20.32
CA GLY A 44 -9.08 5.57 -21.66
C GLY A 44 -7.59 5.18 -21.73
N ASN A 45 -6.78 5.52 -20.73
CA ASN A 45 -5.35 5.19 -20.67
C ASN A 45 -4.89 4.57 -19.33
N TYR A 46 -5.80 4.12 -18.48
CA TYR A 46 -5.46 3.50 -17.19
C TYR A 46 -6.37 2.33 -16.87
N ARG A 47 -5.87 1.43 -16.03
CA ARG A 47 -6.66 0.33 -15.46
C ARG A 47 -6.28 0.11 -14.01
N LEU A 48 -7.22 0.24 -13.09
CA LEU A 48 -7.08 -0.11 -11.69
C LEU A 48 -7.83 -1.42 -11.44
N THR A 49 -7.09 -2.48 -11.14
CA THR A 49 -7.66 -3.77 -10.73
C THR A 49 -7.50 -3.93 -9.23
N MET A 50 -8.58 -4.17 -8.50
CA MET A 50 -8.59 -4.42 -7.06
C MET A 50 -8.88 -5.90 -6.81
N TYR A 51 -7.97 -6.56 -6.10
CA TYR A 51 -8.09 -7.95 -5.67
C TYR A 51 -8.57 -7.98 -4.22
N CYS A 52 -9.87 -8.19 -4.05
CA CYS A 52 -10.59 -8.08 -2.80
C CYS A 52 -10.77 -9.44 -2.11
N ALA A 53 -11.27 -9.41 -0.88
CA ALA A 53 -11.73 -10.63 -0.22
C ALA A 53 -13.06 -11.10 -0.82
N SER A 54 -13.33 -12.41 -0.76
CA SER A 54 -14.62 -12.94 -1.21
C SER A 54 -15.73 -12.67 -0.18
N ALA A 55 -16.99 -12.70 -0.62
CA ALA A 55 -18.13 -12.59 0.29
C ALA A 55 -18.07 -13.61 1.44
N ALA A 56 -17.69 -14.86 1.12
CA ALA A 56 -17.53 -15.93 2.11
C ALA A 56 -16.41 -15.62 3.13
N TYR A 57 -15.32 -14.96 2.71
CA TYR A 57 -14.29 -14.53 3.65
C TYR A 57 -14.84 -13.48 4.63
N TYR A 58 -15.56 -12.47 4.13
CA TYR A 58 -16.22 -11.46 4.96
C TYR A 58 -17.21 -12.06 5.95
N GLU A 59 -17.98 -13.07 5.56
CA GLU A 59 -18.92 -13.77 6.46
C GLU A 59 -18.19 -14.57 7.56
N SER A 60 -17.01 -15.13 7.24
CA SER A 60 -16.25 -15.98 8.16
C SER A 60 -15.35 -15.21 9.12
N MET A 61 -15.00 -13.96 8.79
CA MET A 61 -14.02 -13.21 9.56
C MET A 61 -14.58 -12.68 10.88
N SER A 62 -13.73 -12.60 11.90
CA SER A 62 -14.07 -11.87 13.12
C SER A 62 -13.49 -10.46 13.06
N ALA A 63 -14.34 -9.45 13.11
CA ALA A 63 -13.94 -8.05 13.26
C ALA A 63 -13.36 -7.70 14.65
N SER A 64 -13.10 -8.68 15.54
CA SER A 64 -12.21 -8.49 16.72
C SER A 64 -10.80 -9.02 16.50
N ASN A 65 -10.53 -9.68 15.38
CA ASN A 65 -9.20 -10.17 15.01
C ASN A 65 -8.50 -9.12 14.12
N SER A 66 -7.48 -8.47 14.66
CA SER A 66 -6.73 -7.44 13.93
C SER A 66 -6.08 -7.97 12.65
N LYS A 67 -5.58 -9.21 12.64
CA LYS A 67 -5.01 -9.82 11.43
C LYS A 67 -6.07 -9.99 10.35
N ALA A 68 -7.26 -10.46 10.71
CA ALA A 68 -8.36 -10.60 9.76
C ALA A 68 -8.83 -9.25 9.21
N ILE A 69 -8.85 -8.19 10.04
CA ILE A 69 -9.16 -6.82 9.60
C ILE A 69 -8.12 -6.32 8.61
N ASN A 70 -6.84 -6.54 8.89
CA ASN A 70 -5.77 -6.14 7.98
C ASN A 70 -5.87 -6.84 6.62
N ASP A 71 -6.21 -8.13 6.63
CA ASP A 71 -6.38 -8.91 5.41
C ASP A 71 -7.65 -8.58 4.63
N VAL A 72 -8.56 -7.71 5.06
CA VAL A 72 -9.58 -7.20 4.13
C VAL A 72 -9.06 -6.09 3.22
N SER A 73 -7.81 -5.66 3.39
CA SER A 73 -7.14 -4.73 2.47
C SER A 73 -7.15 -5.33 1.05
N PRO A 74 -7.75 -4.65 0.05
CA PRO A 74 -7.56 -5.05 -1.32
C PRO A 74 -6.09 -4.83 -1.71
N ILE A 75 -5.56 -5.75 -2.50
CA ILE A 75 -4.33 -5.46 -3.25
C ILE A 75 -4.77 -4.86 -4.57
N CYS A 76 -4.30 -3.64 -4.86
CA CYS A 76 -4.68 -2.91 -6.05
C CYS A 76 -3.49 -2.83 -7.01
N VAL A 77 -3.72 -3.05 -8.30
CA VAL A 77 -2.74 -2.87 -9.37
C VAL A 77 -3.24 -1.77 -10.30
N LEU A 78 -2.50 -0.68 -10.36
CA LEU A 78 -2.76 0.44 -11.26
C LEU A 78 -1.82 0.36 -12.46
N GLU A 79 -2.38 0.10 -13.62
CA GLU A 79 -1.68 0.06 -14.91
C GLU A 79 -1.85 1.40 -15.62
N TYR A 80 -0.73 2.00 -16.05
CA TYR A 80 -0.71 3.25 -16.81
C TYR A 80 0.53 3.38 -17.68
N ALA A 81 0.37 3.74 -18.95
CA ALA A 81 1.48 3.99 -19.89
C ALA A 81 2.59 2.89 -19.86
N GLY A 82 2.18 1.63 -19.70
CA GLY A 82 3.09 0.47 -19.62
C GLY A 82 3.66 0.18 -18.22
N THR A 83 3.49 1.08 -17.26
CA THR A 83 3.92 0.93 -15.87
C THR A 83 2.83 0.33 -14.99
N LYS A 84 3.21 -0.31 -13.87
CA LYS A 84 2.31 -0.85 -12.85
C LYS A 84 2.71 -0.43 -11.46
N THR A 85 1.74 0.09 -10.71
CA THR A 85 1.89 0.40 -9.29
C THR A 85 1.03 -0.56 -8.48
N ILE A 86 1.65 -1.25 -7.52
CA ILE A 86 0.97 -2.14 -6.59
C ILE A 86 0.75 -1.42 -5.26
N PHE A 87 -0.47 -1.46 -4.79
CA PHE A 87 -0.85 -0.97 -3.48
C PHE A 87 -1.42 -2.09 -2.63
N THR A 88 -0.86 -2.32 -1.44
CA THR A 88 -1.19 -3.51 -0.65
C THR A 88 -1.97 -3.24 0.65
N GLY A 89 -2.19 -1.97 1.00
CA GLY A 89 -2.82 -1.58 2.26
C GLY A 89 -2.06 -2.17 3.45
N ASP A 90 -2.78 -2.74 4.40
CA ASP A 90 -2.22 -3.39 5.59
C ASP A 90 -2.17 -4.93 5.47
N ALA A 91 -2.17 -5.46 4.24
CA ALA A 91 -2.11 -6.89 3.95
C ALA A 91 -1.12 -7.64 4.86
N ASN A 92 -1.55 -8.78 5.41
CA ASN A 92 -0.62 -9.69 6.06
C ASN A 92 0.18 -10.45 5.00
N SER A 93 1.31 -10.99 5.45
CA SER A 93 2.24 -11.75 4.63
C SER A 93 1.59 -13.00 4.04
N SER A 94 1.96 -13.29 2.80
CA SER A 94 1.67 -14.50 2.03
C SER A 94 2.01 -15.83 2.73
N GLN A 95 2.80 -15.81 3.81
CA GLN A 95 3.02 -16.98 4.68
C GLN A 95 1.71 -17.49 5.30
N TYR A 96 0.70 -16.63 5.44
CA TYR A 96 -0.64 -17.01 5.89
C TYR A 96 -1.51 -17.34 4.68
N SER A 97 -2.10 -18.53 4.66
CA SER A 97 -2.88 -19.04 3.51
C SER A 97 -4.11 -18.19 3.16
N THR A 98 -4.64 -17.46 4.14
CA THR A 98 -5.80 -16.58 3.99
C THR A 98 -5.43 -15.10 3.91
N SER A 99 -4.16 -14.77 3.68
CA SER A 99 -3.73 -13.38 3.56
C SER A 99 -4.20 -12.72 2.28
N ALA A 100 -4.23 -11.39 2.26
CA ALA A 100 -4.46 -10.63 1.04
C ALA A 100 -3.39 -10.89 -0.03
N GLU A 101 -2.11 -10.97 0.36
CA GLU A 101 -1.01 -11.33 -0.56
C GLU A 101 -1.22 -12.71 -1.20
N LYS A 102 -1.66 -13.72 -0.42
CA LYS A 102 -1.91 -15.05 -0.97
C LYS A 102 -3.12 -15.09 -1.88
N ARG A 103 -4.20 -14.38 -1.55
CA ARG A 103 -5.38 -14.27 -2.43
C ARG A 103 -5.04 -13.61 -3.76
N PHE A 104 -4.27 -12.52 -3.73
CA PHE A 104 -3.77 -11.83 -4.92
C PHE A 104 -2.98 -12.77 -5.83
N MET A 105 -1.96 -13.46 -5.30
CA MET A 105 -1.19 -14.43 -6.08
C MET A 105 -2.06 -15.57 -6.61
N ASN A 106 -3.00 -16.09 -5.82
CA ASN A 106 -3.91 -17.14 -6.27
C ASN A 106 -4.83 -16.66 -7.40
N ALA A 107 -5.35 -15.43 -7.32
CA ALA A 107 -6.17 -14.84 -8.37
C ALA A 107 -5.40 -14.73 -9.69
N LEU A 108 -4.15 -14.27 -9.64
CA LEU A 108 -3.27 -14.20 -10.81
C LEU A 108 -2.86 -15.57 -11.34
N ASN A 109 -2.47 -16.49 -10.47
CA ASN A 109 -2.13 -17.87 -10.84
C ASN A 109 -3.33 -18.57 -11.52
N SER A 110 -4.56 -18.30 -11.08
CA SER A 110 -5.77 -18.86 -11.72
C SER A 110 -5.97 -18.38 -13.17
N LYS A 111 -5.37 -17.23 -13.52
CA LYS A 111 -5.30 -16.65 -14.86
C LYS A 111 -4.04 -17.05 -15.63
N GLY A 112 -3.22 -17.96 -15.09
CA GLY A 112 -1.97 -18.42 -15.69
C GLY A 112 -0.79 -17.45 -15.52
N ILE A 113 -0.92 -16.44 -14.65
CA ILE A 113 0.12 -15.44 -14.37
C ILE A 113 0.91 -15.92 -13.15
N THR A 114 2.18 -16.29 -13.35
CA THR A 114 3.05 -16.85 -12.30
C THR A 114 4.04 -15.86 -11.70
N GLY A 115 3.99 -14.61 -12.16
CA GLY A 115 4.77 -13.48 -11.68
C GLY A 115 4.26 -12.20 -12.35
N LEU A 116 4.46 -11.06 -11.69
CA LEU A 116 3.97 -9.77 -12.14
C LEU A 116 5.10 -8.74 -12.21
N ASP A 117 5.52 -8.44 -13.43
CA ASP A 117 6.42 -7.33 -13.75
C ASP A 117 5.75 -5.98 -13.46
N SER A 118 6.27 -5.25 -12.46
CA SER A 118 5.71 -4.01 -11.92
C SER A 118 6.80 -3.01 -11.60
N ASP A 119 6.44 -1.75 -11.33
CA ASP A 119 7.43 -0.69 -11.16
C ASP A 119 7.51 -0.16 -9.74
N ILE A 120 6.35 0.05 -9.12
CA ILE A 120 6.24 0.73 -7.82
C ILE A 120 5.43 -0.14 -6.85
N LEU A 121 5.99 -0.40 -5.68
CA LEU A 121 5.32 -1.05 -4.55
C LEU A 121 5.07 -0.05 -3.42
N LYS A 122 3.81 0.20 -3.09
CA LYS A 122 3.46 0.69 -1.76
C LYS A 122 3.48 -0.49 -0.80
N VAL A 123 4.49 -0.54 0.06
CA VAL A 123 4.78 -1.66 0.97
C VAL A 123 3.64 -1.85 1.97
N ALA A 124 3.31 -3.12 2.22
CA ALA A 124 2.22 -3.51 3.11
C ALA A 124 2.47 -3.09 4.55
N HIS A 125 1.39 -2.68 5.23
CA HIS A 125 1.33 -2.57 6.68
C HIS A 125 2.47 -1.74 7.27
N HIS A 126 2.81 -0.63 6.61
CA HIS A 126 3.90 0.28 7.02
C HIS A 126 5.27 -0.42 7.16
N GLY A 127 5.47 -1.56 6.49
CA GLY A 127 6.67 -2.39 6.63
C GLY A 127 6.71 -3.20 7.92
N GLY A 128 5.56 -3.62 8.45
CA GLY A 128 5.46 -4.48 9.62
C GLY A 128 6.00 -5.89 9.40
N LYS A 129 6.50 -6.51 10.48
CA LYS A 129 7.16 -7.83 10.43
C LYS A 129 6.32 -8.93 9.75
N ASP A 130 5.02 -8.90 9.99
CA ASP A 130 4.07 -9.91 9.51
C ASP A 130 3.49 -9.57 8.12
N SER A 131 4.15 -8.71 7.34
CA SER A 131 3.74 -8.27 5.98
C SER A 131 4.81 -8.56 4.93
N SER A 132 4.52 -8.33 3.65
CA SER A 132 5.43 -8.45 2.51
C SER A 132 6.23 -9.74 2.56
N GLY A 133 5.52 -10.88 2.40
CA GLY A 133 6.14 -12.19 2.46
C GLY A 133 7.14 -12.41 1.33
N ALA A 134 8.11 -13.30 1.55
CA ALA A 134 9.15 -13.58 0.57
C ALA A 134 8.57 -14.10 -0.76
N ASP A 135 7.61 -15.03 -0.73
CA ASP A 135 6.98 -15.54 -1.95
C ASP A 135 6.12 -14.47 -2.67
N PHE A 136 5.56 -13.50 -1.95
CA PHE A 136 4.90 -12.36 -2.58
C PHE A 136 5.90 -11.42 -3.25
N LEU A 137 7.00 -11.07 -2.56
CA LEU A 137 8.05 -10.22 -3.11
C LEU A 137 8.86 -10.90 -4.22
N ASP A 138 8.92 -12.23 -4.26
CA ASP A 138 9.48 -12.98 -5.40
C ASP A 138 8.49 -13.04 -6.58
N PHE A 139 7.19 -12.93 -6.31
CA PHE A 139 6.14 -12.96 -7.33
C PHE A 139 6.01 -11.61 -8.05
N ILE A 140 6.25 -10.50 -7.35
CA ILE A 140 6.21 -9.15 -7.94
C ILE A 140 7.65 -8.67 -8.20
N ASP A 141 7.95 -8.31 -9.44
CA ASP A 141 9.21 -7.63 -9.75
C ASP A 141 8.95 -6.12 -9.64
N VAL A 142 9.75 -5.39 -8.88
CA VAL A 142 9.55 -3.94 -8.61
C VAL A 142 10.87 -3.20 -8.43
N GLU A 143 11.01 -2.05 -9.08
CA GLU A 143 12.19 -1.19 -8.90
C GLU A 143 12.08 -0.28 -7.68
N TYR A 144 10.91 0.27 -7.42
CA TYR A 144 10.68 1.26 -6.37
C TYR A 144 9.79 0.70 -5.27
N ALA A 145 10.18 0.89 -4.02
CA ALA A 145 9.32 0.60 -2.88
C ALA A 145 9.15 1.84 -1.99
N ILE A 146 7.94 2.07 -1.50
CA ILE A 146 7.64 3.13 -0.54
C ILE A 146 6.97 2.55 0.70
N ILE A 147 7.56 2.85 1.85
CA ILE A 147 6.96 2.58 3.16
C ILE A 147 6.33 3.89 3.67
N SER A 148 5.00 3.94 3.68
CA SER A 148 4.29 4.99 4.44
C SER A 148 4.34 4.63 5.92
N VAL A 149 5.04 5.43 6.70
CA VAL A 149 5.23 5.30 8.13
C VAL A 149 5.40 6.68 8.76
N GLY A 150 4.84 6.87 9.95
CA GLY A 150 4.95 8.12 10.69
C GLY A 150 6.34 8.33 11.29
N GLU A 151 6.62 9.58 11.64
CA GLU A 151 7.81 9.92 12.40
C GLU A 151 7.84 9.20 13.76
N LYS A 152 9.06 9.01 14.27
CA LYS A 152 9.32 8.26 15.49
C LYS A 152 8.55 8.85 16.69
N SER A 153 7.73 8.03 17.33
CA SER A 153 7.19 8.29 18.66
C SER A 153 7.48 7.10 19.60
N GLY A 154 8.50 7.23 20.44
CA GLY A 154 8.81 6.22 21.48
C GLY A 154 10.00 5.30 21.19
N VAL A 155 9.98 4.11 21.81
CA VAL A 155 11.11 3.15 21.87
C VAL A 155 10.77 1.91 21.07
N ASN A 156 11.67 1.53 20.15
CA ASN A 156 11.53 0.34 19.32
C ASN A 156 11.98 -0.92 20.05
N SER A 157 11.17 -1.97 19.99
CA SER A 157 11.55 -3.32 20.44
C SER A 157 12.70 -3.90 19.63
N SER A 158 12.76 -3.62 18.33
CA SER A 158 13.81 -4.13 17.43
C SER A 158 15.16 -3.42 17.58
N GLY A 159 15.19 -2.30 18.30
CA GLY A 159 16.35 -1.43 18.38
C GLY A 159 16.70 -0.79 17.04
N ASP A 160 17.95 -0.38 16.91
CA ASP A 160 18.48 0.21 15.67
C ASP A 160 19.04 -0.89 14.79
N TYR A 161 18.84 -0.77 13.48
CA TYR A 161 19.30 -1.74 12.49
C TYR A 161 19.93 -1.04 11.27
N GLN A 162 20.69 -1.82 10.51
CA GLN A 162 21.22 -1.38 9.22
C GLN A 162 20.13 -1.55 8.18
N GLY A 163 19.63 -0.42 7.69
CA GLY A 163 18.60 -0.31 6.67
C GLY A 163 19.16 -0.25 5.26
N PHE A 164 18.28 -0.59 4.33
CA PHE A 164 18.47 -0.45 2.90
C PHE A 164 17.93 0.90 2.41
N ALA A 165 18.60 1.49 1.40
CA ALA A 165 18.13 2.73 0.76
C ALA A 165 18.14 2.57 -0.76
N THR A 166 19.27 2.20 -1.35
CA THR A 166 19.35 1.84 -2.77
C THR A 166 20.27 0.65 -2.99
N ALA A 167 20.01 -0.13 -4.05
CA ALA A 167 20.83 -1.27 -4.44
C ALA A 167 22.28 -0.85 -4.73
N ALA A 168 22.47 0.28 -5.42
CA ALA A 168 23.79 0.80 -5.74
C ALA A 168 24.60 1.17 -4.48
N TYR A 169 23.97 1.83 -3.49
CA TYR A 169 24.65 2.19 -2.24
C TYR A 169 24.99 0.95 -1.43
N TYR A 170 24.06 0.01 -1.35
CA TYR A 170 24.27 -1.24 -0.64
C TYR A 170 25.40 -2.08 -1.26
N GLN A 171 25.43 -2.21 -2.59
CA GLN A 171 26.51 -2.89 -3.32
C GLN A 171 27.88 -2.22 -3.13
N ALA A 172 27.90 -0.88 -2.94
CA ALA A 172 29.10 -0.14 -2.59
C ALA A 172 29.51 -0.27 -1.11
N GLY A 173 28.78 -1.05 -0.30
CA GLY A 173 29.05 -1.29 1.11
C GLY A 173 28.48 -0.25 2.06
N TYR A 174 27.63 0.66 1.58
CA TYR A 174 26.99 1.67 2.40
C TYR A 174 25.66 1.17 2.96
N THR A 175 25.40 1.50 4.22
CA THR A 175 24.17 1.18 4.92
C THR A 175 23.59 2.41 5.60
N LEU A 176 22.28 2.40 5.83
CA LEU A 176 21.59 3.47 6.54
C LEU A 176 21.29 3.02 7.98
N SER A 177 21.87 3.65 8.99
CA SER A 177 21.42 3.39 10.37
C SER A 177 20.00 3.92 10.54
N THR A 178 19.07 3.02 10.86
CA THR A 178 17.65 3.36 10.98
C THR A 178 16.95 2.51 12.05
N ARG A 179 15.67 2.75 12.26
CA ARG A 179 14.82 2.08 13.26
C ARG A 179 13.33 2.22 12.89
N GLY A 180 12.46 1.51 13.62
CA GLY A 180 11.00 1.66 13.53
C GLY A 180 10.44 2.93 14.23
N ASN A 181 9.12 3.09 14.24
CA ASN A 181 8.41 4.28 14.72
C ASN A 181 8.03 4.26 16.21
N GLY A 182 8.48 3.29 16.99
CA GLY A 182 8.28 3.17 18.44
C GLY A 182 6.91 2.65 18.84
N ALA A 183 5.84 3.19 18.26
CA ALA A 183 4.47 2.80 18.54
C ALA A 183 4.15 1.37 18.07
N TYR A 184 4.66 0.98 16.89
CA TYR A 184 4.38 -0.32 16.26
C TYR A 184 5.63 -1.03 15.72
N ASP A 185 6.82 -0.46 15.98
CA ASP A 185 8.11 -0.96 15.48
C ASP A 185 8.15 -1.08 13.94
N HIS A 186 7.43 -0.18 13.27
CA HIS A 186 7.36 -0.08 11.81
C HIS A 186 8.29 1.01 11.28
N PRO A 187 9.02 0.81 10.17
CA PRO A 187 9.21 -0.49 9.53
C PRO A 187 10.10 -1.39 10.39
N HIS A 188 9.82 -2.68 10.33
CA HIS A 188 10.59 -3.70 11.01
C HIS A 188 11.82 -4.08 10.19
N ARG A 189 12.93 -4.47 10.85
CA ARG A 189 14.19 -4.85 10.19
C ARG A 189 14.05 -5.99 9.19
N ASP A 190 13.14 -6.92 9.44
CA ASP A 190 12.86 -8.04 8.53
C ASP A 190 12.34 -7.55 7.16
N ILE A 191 11.75 -6.35 7.10
CA ILE A 191 11.26 -5.75 5.85
C ILE A 191 12.29 -4.78 5.27
N ALA A 192 12.68 -3.77 6.05
CA ALA A 192 13.46 -2.61 5.59
C ALA A 192 14.97 -2.68 5.91
N GLY A 193 15.41 -3.76 6.56
CA GLY A 193 16.82 -4.01 6.85
C GLY A 193 17.63 -4.39 5.60
N ILE A 194 18.92 -4.62 5.80
CA ILE A 194 19.79 -5.28 4.81
C ILE A 194 19.57 -6.81 4.81
N PRO A 195 19.85 -7.50 3.69
CA PRO A 195 19.55 -8.92 3.54
C PRO A 195 20.55 -9.81 4.28
N VAL A 196 20.39 -9.92 5.60
CA VAL A 196 21.25 -10.72 6.48
C VAL A 196 20.38 -11.63 7.34
N ASN A 197 20.70 -12.92 7.40
CA ASN A 197 20.00 -13.91 8.22
C ASN A 197 18.47 -13.96 8.04
N GLY A 198 17.98 -13.71 6.82
CA GLY A 198 16.54 -13.68 6.50
C GLY A 198 15.82 -12.36 6.83
N GLU A 199 16.57 -11.32 7.24
CA GLU A 199 16.08 -9.95 7.36
C GLU A 199 16.12 -9.23 6.01
N GLY A 200 15.59 -8.00 5.94
CA GLY A 200 15.72 -7.15 4.75
C GLY A 200 15.05 -7.69 3.49
N ARG A 201 13.81 -8.20 3.60
CA ARG A 201 13.10 -8.84 2.48
C ARG A 201 12.99 -7.95 1.24
N LEU A 202 12.77 -6.64 1.39
CA LEU A 202 12.72 -5.72 0.23
C LEU A 202 14.06 -5.64 -0.51
N ALA A 203 15.17 -5.56 0.23
CA ALA A 203 16.49 -5.54 -0.37
C ALA A 203 16.84 -6.89 -1.02
N ALA A 204 16.41 -7.99 -0.40
CA ALA A 204 16.61 -9.34 -0.92
C ALA A 204 15.83 -9.61 -2.21
N SER A 205 14.65 -9.00 -2.39
CA SER A 205 13.80 -9.21 -3.56
C SER A 205 14.25 -8.44 -4.80
N GLY A 206 15.30 -7.60 -4.69
CA GLY A 206 15.83 -6.85 -5.83
C GLY A 206 15.28 -5.44 -6.00
N VAL A 207 14.53 -4.91 -5.02
CA VAL A 207 14.12 -3.49 -5.02
C VAL A 207 15.35 -2.60 -5.22
N ASN A 208 15.29 -1.69 -6.19
CA ASN A 208 16.39 -0.79 -6.51
C ASN A 208 16.46 0.42 -5.56
N GLU A 209 15.31 0.99 -5.22
CA GLU A 209 15.20 2.18 -4.38
C GLU A 209 14.07 2.06 -3.36
N LEU A 210 14.41 2.23 -2.08
CA LEU A 210 13.48 2.24 -0.97
C LEU A 210 13.31 3.65 -0.42
N TYR A 211 12.08 4.14 -0.47
CA TYR A 211 11.65 5.38 0.13
C TYR A 211 10.88 5.11 1.42
N ARG A 212 11.01 6.03 2.38
CA ARG A 212 10.23 6.00 3.62
C ARG A 212 9.72 7.40 3.94
N SER A 213 8.44 7.53 4.23
CA SER A 213 7.84 8.84 4.48
C SER A 213 8.41 9.53 5.73
N ASP A 214 8.86 8.80 6.75
CA ASP A 214 9.54 9.38 7.92
C ASP A 214 10.95 9.92 7.64
N LEU A 215 11.60 9.45 6.58
CA LEU A 215 12.93 9.90 6.18
C LEU A 215 12.89 10.93 5.08
N ASN A 216 12.08 10.67 4.06
CA ASN A 216 11.98 11.41 2.81
C ASN A 216 10.89 12.48 2.83
N GLY A 217 9.97 12.45 3.79
CA GLY A 217 8.78 13.29 3.81
C GLY A 217 7.77 12.82 2.79
N ASP A 218 7.16 13.78 2.09
CA ASP A 218 6.28 13.49 0.97
C ASP A 218 7.06 12.76 -0.12
N VAL A 219 6.50 11.67 -0.64
CA VAL A 219 7.09 10.92 -1.74
C VAL A 219 6.09 10.90 -2.89
N ILE A 220 6.50 11.51 -4.00
CA ILE A 220 5.64 11.76 -5.15
C ILE A 220 6.23 11.02 -6.35
N PHE A 221 5.57 9.94 -6.76
CA PHE A 221 5.86 9.28 -8.02
C PHE A 221 5.10 9.99 -9.13
N VAL A 222 5.80 10.45 -10.15
CA VAL A 222 5.22 11.05 -11.35
C VAL A 222 5.43 10.10 -12.52
N ILE A 223 4.33 9.60 -13.08
CA ILE A 223 4.33 8.75 -14.26
C ILE A 223 3.82 9.56 -15.46
N THR A 224 4.61 9.59 -16.52
CA THR A 224 4.31 10.32 -17.75
C THR A 224 3.66 9.42 -18.80
N ASP A 225 3.08 10.01 -19.85
CA ASP A 225 2.50 9.26 -20.99
C ASP A 225 3.50 8.38 -21.76
N SER A 226 4.80 8.62 -21.60
CA SER A 226 5.85 7.75 -22.16
C SER A 226 6.23 6.59 -21.24
N GLY A 227 5.55 6.44 -20.09
CA GLY A 227 5.91 5.48 -19.05
C GLY A 227 7.13 5.88 -18.23
N ALA A 228 7.69 7.09 -18.41
CA ALA A 228 8.82 7.51 -17.60
C ALA A 228 8.35 7.85 -16.18
N ILE A 229 9.06 7.28 -15.19
CA ILE A 229 8.82 7.46 -13.76
C ILE A 229 9.85 8.45 -13.20
N THR A 230 9.40 9.40 -12.39
CA THR A 230 10.26 10.30 -11.62
C THR A 230 9.78 10.32 -10.18
N VAL A 231 10.70 10.26 -9.22
CA VAL A 231 10.38 10.36 -7.79
C VAL A 231 10.82 11.72 -7.28
N ASN A 232 9.91 12.45 -6.66
CA ASN A 232 10.21 13.68 -5.93
C ASN A 232 9.99 13.44 -4.44
N THR A 233 10.86 14.01 -3.61
CA THR A 233 10.72 13.93 -2.15
C THR A 233 10.74 15.31 -1.53
N GLU A 234 9.82 15.60 -0.62
CA GLU A 234 9.73 16.89 0.08
C GLU A 234 9.54 16.68 1.58
N LYS A 235 10.54 17.06 2.38
CA LYS A 235 10.52 16.86 3.84
C LYS A 235 9.80 17.96 4.63
N ASP A 236 9.51 19.09 3.99
CA ASP A 236 9.08 20.30 4.69
C ASP A 236 7.72 20.82 4.18
N THR A 237 6.62 20.53 4.90
CA THR A 237 5.61 21.55 5.26
C THR A 237 4.76 21.09 6.46
N SER A 238 5.02 21.66 7.64
CA SER A 238 4.09 21.57 8.77
C SER A 238 2.92 22.54 8.56
N VAL A 239 1.69 22.05 8.44
CA VAL A 239 0.50 22.89 8.59
C VAL A 239 -0.01 22.72 10.03
N ASN A 240 0.07 23.79 10.83
CA ASN A 240 -0.48 23.85 12.20
C ASN A 240 0.01 22.76 13.18
N GLY A 241 1.28 22.34 13.11
CA GLY A 241 1.89 21.45 14.11
C GLY A 241 1.47 19.98 14.00
N THR A 242 0.82 19.58 12.92
CA THR A 242 0.64 18.18 12.52
C THR A 242 1.44 17.96 11.24
N THR A 243 2.46 17.11 11.28
CA THR A 243 3.16 16.65 10.08
C THR A 243 2.22 15.70 9.36
N ILE A 244 1.59 16.15 8.27
CA ILE A 244 0.88 15.25 7.37
C ILE A 244 1.91 14.82 6.33
N VAL A 245 2.17 13.51 6.23
CA VAL A 245 3.08 13.00 5.21
C VAL A 245 2.27 12.28 4.14
N TYR A 246 2.45 12.73 2.90
CA TYR A 246 1.75 12.24 1.72
C TYR A 246 2.63 11.25 0.96
N VAL A 247 2.08 10.08 0.64
CA VAL A 247 2.62 9.26 -0.45
C VAL A 247 1.64 9.41 -1.60
N SER A 248 2.06 10.10 -2.66
CA SER A 248 1.20 10.29 -3.81
C SER A 248 1.80 9.64 -5.05
N VAL A 249 0.93 9.01 -5.83
CA VAL A 249 1.24 8.58 -7.18
C VAL A 249 0.44 9.48 -8.09
N THR A 250 1.13 10.41 -8.73
CA THR A 250 0.56 11.36 -9.68
C THR A 250 0.81 10.86 -11.09
N ILE A 251 -0.27 10.62 -11.81
CA ILE A 251 -0.22 10.24 -13.21
C ILE A 251 -0.68 11.43 -14.03
N LYS A 252 0.20 11.96 -14.89
CA LYS A 252 -0.09 13.14 -15.73
C LYS A 252 -0.26 12.70 -17.19
N GLY A 253 -1.51 12.61 -17.62
CA GLY A 253 -1.85 12.47 -19.04
C GLY A 253 -2.21 13.80 -19.68
N PHE A 254 -2.04 13.92 -21.00
CA PHE A 254 -2.55 15.08 -21.75
C PHE A 254 -4.07 15.26 -21.55
N GLY A 255 -4.46 16.23 -20.70
CA GLY A 255 -5.85 16.61 -20.45
C GLY A 255 -6.55 15.90 -19.28
N ASN A 256 -5.95 14.85 -18.69
CA ASN A 256 -6.47 14.13 -17.52
C ASN A 256 -5.36 13.89 -16.49
N VAL A 257 -5.59 14.25 -15.24
CA VAL A 257 -4.70 13.91 -14.12
C VAL A 257 -5.37 12.82 -13.30
N ILE A 258 -4.73 11.66 -13.17
CA ILE A 258 -5.14 10.65 -12.20
C ILE A 258 -4.25 10.87 -10.99
N LEU A 259 -4.88 11.18 -9.86
CA LEU A 259 -4.19 11.46 -8.63
C LEU A 259 -4.59 10.41 -7.59
N VAL A 260 -3.65 9.52 -7.27
CA VAL A 260 -3.79 8.59 -6.15
C VAL A 260 -3.03 9.18 -4.98
N ILE A 261 -3.75 9.64 -3.96
CA ILE A 261 -3.15 10.18 -2.75
C ILE A 261 -3.34 9.17 -1.62
N LEU A 262 -2.23 8.73 -1.05
CA LEU A 262 -2.19 7.94 0.16
C LEU A 262 -1.74 8.85 1.30
N TYR A 263 -2.48 8.78 2.39
CA TYR A 263 -2.19 9.54 3.59
C TYR A 263 -1.78 8.57 4.68
N TYR A 264 -0.71 8.90 5.41
CA TYR A 264 -0.43 8.20 6.66
C TYR A 264 -1.21 8.88 7.79
N ASP A 265 -2.03 8.10 8.50
CA ASP A 265 -2.60 8.45 9.80
C ASP A 265 -2.45 7.21 10.69
N ASP A 266 -1.94 7.40 11.92
CA ASP A 266 -1.70 6.34 12.91
C ASP A 266 -2.93 5.44 13.17
N ARG A 267 -4.14 5.85 12.75
CA ARG A 267 -5.39 5.10 12.95
C ARG A 267 -6.14 4.74 11.66
N VAL A 268 -5.70 5.19 10.49
CA VAL A 268 -6.39 4.91 9.22
C VAL A 268 -5.75 3.69 8.56
N ARG A 269 -6.51 2.59 8.52
CA ARG A 269 -6.09 1.28 8.00
C ARG A 269 -6.55 1.00 6.57
N VAL A 270 -6.95 2.03 5.83
CA VAL A 270 -7.61 1.85 4.53
C VAL A 270 -7.16 2.94 3.55
N PHE A 271 -7.03 2.52 2.30
CA PHE A 271 -7.14 3.37 1.12
C PHE A 271 -8.36 4.29 1.16
#